data_AF-A0A7T8KHE3-F1
#
_entry.id   AF-A0A7T8KHE3-F1
#
_cell.length_a   1.000
_cell.length_b   1.000
_cell.length_c   1.000
_cell.angle_alpha   90.00
_cell.angle_beta   90.00
_cell.angle_gamma   90.00
#
_symmetry.space_group_name_H-M   'P 1'
#
loop_
_entity.id
_entity.type
_entity.pdbx_description
1 polymer ?
#
loop_
_entity_poly.entity_id
_entity_poly.type
_entity_poly.pdbx_seq_one_letter_code
_entity_poly.pdbx_strand_id
1 'polypeptide(L)' 'MKQQSKQWLPKGSRPPKKAKVVLSAKKIMSTVFFDNQGVVYTTYTSNTINSAAYIESVKECNHKLAQRGP' A
#
# COMPACT_ATOMS: atom_id res chain seq x y z
N MET A 1 -1.19 6.98 -21.49
CA MET A 1 -1.76 7.92 -20.49
C MET A 1 -3.12 8.41 -20.95
N LYS A 2 -4.13 8.51 -20.08
CA LYS A 2 -5.51 8.88 -20.45
C LYS A 2 -5.65 10.40 -20.56
N GLN A 3 -5.41 10.97 -21.75
CA GLN A 3 -5.33 12.43 -21.95
C GLN A 3 -6.63 13.19 -21.61
N GLN A 4 -7.80 12.56 -21.78
CA GLN A 4 -9.10 13.18 -21.50
C GLN A 4 -9.37 13.49 -20.02
N SER A 5 -8.68 12.83 -19.07
CA SER A 5 -8.86 13.15 -17.64
C SER A 5 -8.06 14.37 -17.18
N LYS A 6 -7.26 14.97 -18.07
CA LYS A 6 -6.44 16.15 -17.81
C LYS A 6 -7.06 17.45 -18.34
N GLN A 7 -8.27 17.39 -18.89
CA GLN A 7 -8.94 18.52 -19.53
C GLN A 7 -10.13 19.00 -18.70
N TRP A 8 -10.28 20.31 -18.60
CA TRP A 8 -11.53 20.94 -18.14
C TRP A 8 -12.47 21.04 -19.35
N LEU A 9 -13.68 20.51 -19.25
CA LEU A 9 -14.66 20.56 -20.34
C LEU A 9 -15.73 21.63 -20.09
N PRO A 10 -16.27 22.26 -21.15
CA PRO A 10 -17.35 23.24 -21.04
C PRO A 10 -18.62 22.66 -20.39
N LYS A 11 -19.40 23.51 -19.71
CA LYS A 11 -20.67 23.13 -19.07
C LYS A 11 -21.65 22.59 -20.13
N GLY A 12 -22.20 21.39 -19.89
CA GLY A 12 -23.14 20.71 -20.80
C GLY A 12 -22.49 19.68 -21.74
N SER A 13 -21.16 19.58 -21.76
CA SER A 13 -20.46 18.50 -22.45
C SER A 13 -20.57 17.16 -21.72
N ARG A 14 -20.37 16.05 -22.45
CA ARG A 14 -20.34 14.71 -21.84
C ARG A 14 -19.20 14.63 -20.82
N PRO A 15 -19.43 14.05 -19.62
CA PRO A 15 -18.38 13.96 -18.61
C PRO A 15 -17.17 13.19 -19.14
N PRO A 16 -15.93 13.59 -18.79
CA PRO A 16 -14.74 12.86 -19.20
C PRO A 16 -14.84 11.41 -18.75
N LYS A 17 -14.55 10.46 -19.64
CA LYS A 17 -14.54 9.04 -19.31
C LYS A 17 -13.44 8.79 -18.28
N LYS A 18 -13.79 8.71 -17.00
CA LYS A 18 -12.84 8.37 -15.92
C LYS A 18 -12.31 6.96 -16.11
N ALA A 19 -11.06 6.70 -15.69
CA ALA A 19 -10.56 5.33 -15.67
C ALA A 19 -11.41 4.55 -14.66
N LYS A 20 -11.98 3.41 -15.09
CA LYS A 20 -12.56 2.47 -14.15
C LYS A 20 -11.39 1.88 -13.36
N VAL A 21 -11.45 1.91 -12.04
CA VAL A 21 -10.47 1.22 -11.20
C VAL A 21 -10.70 -0.27 -11.41
N VAL A 22 -9.89 -0.88 -12.26
CA VAL A 22 -9.80 -2.33 -12.38
C VAL A 22 -8.74 -2.78 -11.38
N LEU A 23 -8.97 -3.89 -10.69
CA LEU A 23 -7.95 -4.51 -9.84
C LEU A 23 -6.68 -4.70 -10.67
N SER A 24 -5.62 -3.98 -10.32
CA SER A 24 -4.35 -4.16 -11.02
C SER A 24 -3.80 -5.53 -10.64
N ALA A 25 -3.61 -6.41 -11.64
CA ALA A 25 -3.03 -7.75 -11.46
C ALA A 25 -1.61 -7.76 -10.85
N LYS A 26 -1.01 -6.58 -10.62
CA LYS A 26 0.35 -6.39 -10.08
C LYS A 26 0.36 -5.61 -8.76
N LYS A 27 -0.76 -5.54 -8.03
CA LYS A 27 -0.78 -4.89 -6.71
C LYS A 27 -0.10 -5.80 -5.69
N ILE A 28 0.90 -5.27 -4.99
CA ILE A 28 1.48 -5.90 -3.80
C ILE A 28 0.93 -5.21 -2.54
N MET A 29 0.83 -5.96 -1.46
CA MET A 29 0.52 -5.47 -0.12
C MET A 29 1.83 -5.33 0.66
N SER A 30 2.01 -4.19 1.32
CA SER A 30 3.15 -3.95 2.20
C SER A 30 2.67 -3.79 3.64
N THR A 31 3.31 -4.49 4.56
CA THR A 31 3.11 -4.32 6.01
C THR A 31 4.34 -3.66 6.58
N VAL A 32 4.16 -2.51 7.22
CA VAL A 32 5.26 -1.68 7.75
C VAL A 32 4.99 -1.38 9.21
N PHE A 33 5.98 -1.63 10.06
CA PHE A 33 6.02 -1.16 11.45
C PHE A 33 7.13 -0.11 11.59
N PHE A 34 6.82 0.98 12.27
CA PHE A 34 7.73 2.12 12.44
C PHE A 34 7.49 2.80 13.80
N ASP A 35 8.50 3.50 14.28
CA ASP A 35 8.49 4.32 15.48
C ASP A 35 8.97 5.76 15.16
N ASN A 36 9.23 6.57 16.19
CA ASN A 36 9.75 7.92 16.04
C ASN A 36 11.19 7.98 15.50
N GLN A 37 11.95 6.87 15.56
CA GLN A 37 13.30 6.76 15.00
C GLN A 37 13.30 6.23 13.56
N GLY A 38 12.18 5.66 13.10
CA GLY A 38 11.96 5.30 11.71
C GLY A 38 11.35 3.91 11.54
N VAL A 39 11.60 3.31 10.37
CA VAL A 39 11.06 1.99 10.05
C VAL A 39 11.81 0.90 10.83
N VAL A 40 11.05 -0.01 11.41
CA VAL A 40 11.52 -1.14 12.22
C VAL A 40 11.42 -2.43 11.42
N TYR A 41 10.31 -2.61 10.71
CA TYR A 41 10.04 -3.80 9.93
C TYR A 41 9.24 -3.46 8.69
N THR A 42 9.55 -4.13 7.58
CA THR A 42 8.77 -4.05 6.35
C THR A 42 8.75 -5.41 5.68
N THR A 43 7.58 -5.81 5.21
CA THR A 43 7.39 -6.98 4.35
C THR A 43 6.48 -6.64 3.19
N TYR A 44 6.64 -7.39 2.10
CA TYR A 44 5.87 -7.27 0.88
C TYR A 44 5.31 -8.63 0.51
N THR A 45 4.01 -8.69 0.24
CA THR A 45 3.32 -9.91 -0.18
C THR A 45 2.42 -9.60 -1.36
N SER A 46 2.30 -10.54 -2.30
CA SER A 46 1.36 -10.42 -3.43
C SER A 46 -0.09 -10.68 -3.00
N ASN A 47 -0.28 -11.33 -1.84
CA ASN A 47 -1.56 -11.78 -1.34
C ASN A 47 -1.97 -11.00 -0.09
N THR A 48 -3.25 -11.05 0.27
CA THR A 48 -3.72 -10.46 1.53
C THR A 48 -3.11 -11.17 2.73
N ILE A 49 -2.66 -10.41 3.72
CA ILE A 49 -2.14 -10.95 4.97
C ILE A 49 -3.23 -11.69 5.74
N ASN A 50 -2.92 -12.90 6.21
CA ASN A 50 -3.80 -13.67 7.09
C ASN A 50 -3.32 -13.57 8.55
N SER A 51 -4.07 -14.16 9.48
CA SER A 51 -3.74 -14.10 10.92
C SER A 51 -2.37 -14.71 11.24
N ALA A 52 -2.04 -15.87 10.65
CA ALA A 52 -0.76 -16.54 10.89
C ALA A 52 0.44 -15.68 10.43
N ALA A 53 0.39 -15.15 9.21
CA ALA A 53 1.42 -14.29 8.65
C ALA A 53 1.54 -12.96 9.42
N TYR A 54 0.44 -12.45 9.95
CA TYR A 54 0.47 -11.26 10.81
C TYR A 54 1.17 -11.54 12.15
N ILE A 55 0.88 -12.67 12.79
CA ILE A 55 1.55 -13.09 14.02
C ILE A 55 3.06 -13.20 13.80
N GLU A 56 3.50 -13.77 12.68
CA GLU A 56 4.93 -13.85 12.32
C GLU A 56 5.55 -12.47 12.12
N SER A 57 4.85 -11.57 11.42
CA SER A 57 5.30 -10.19 11.20
C SER A 57 5.51 -9.45 12.52
N VAL A 58 4.62 -9.64 13.50
CA VAL A 58 4.73 -9.04 14.84
C VAL A 58 5.90 -9.64 15.63
N LYS A 59 6.08 -10.96 15.60
CA LYS A 59 7.23 -11.62 16.25
C LYS A 59 8.55 -11.10 15.72
N GLU A 60 8.67 -10.98 14.40
CA GLU A 60 9.87 -10.48 13.73
C GLU A 60 10.11 -9.00 14.02
N CYS A 61 9.04 -8.19 14.05
CA CYS A 61 9.11 -6.80 14.47
C CYS A 61 9.65 -6.68 15.90
N ASN A 62 9.12 -7.47 16.84
CA ASN A 62 9.57 -7.45 18.24
C ASN A 62 11.03 -7.90 18.39
N HIS A 63 11.46 -8.91 17.61
CA HIS A 63 12.85 -9.33 17.59
C HIS A 63 13.78 -8.21 17.12
N LYS A 64 13.40 -7.47 16.06
CA LYS A 64 14.15 -6.32 15.55
C LYS A 64 14.16 -5.14 16.52
N LEU A 65 13.04 -4.89 17.20
CA LEU A 65 12.96 -3.87 18.26
C LEU A 65 13.91 -4.19 19.40
N ALA A 66 13.95 -5.45 19.86
CA ALA A 66 14.83 -5.87 20.94
C ALA A 66 16.33 -5.69 20.59
N GLN A 67 16.71 -5.85 19.33
CA GLN A 67 18.08 -5.61 18.86
C GLN A 67 18.45 -4.13 18.76
N ARG A 68 17.47 -3.24 18.59
CA ARG A 68 17.69 -1.81 18.36
C ARG A 68 18.15 -1.07 19.62
N GLY A 69 17.93 -1.66 20.80
CA GLY A 69 18.20 -1.03 22.08
C GLY A 69 17.21 0.11 22.40
N PRO A 70 17.22 0.65 23.64
CA PRO A 70 16.40 1.79 24.03
C PRO A 70 16.77 3.09 23.30
#